data_AF-A9U4A5-F1
#
_entry.id   AF-A9U4A5-F1
#
_cell.length_a   1.000
_cell.length_b   1.000
_cell.length_c   1.000
_cell.angle_alpha   90.00
_cell.angle_beta   90.00
_cell.angle_gamma   90.00
#
_symmetry.space_group_name_H-M   'P 1'
#
loop_
_entity.id
_entity.type
_entity.pdbx_description
1 polymer ?
#
loop_
_entity_poly.entity_id
_entity_poly.type
_entity_poly.pdbx_seq_one_letter_code
_entity_poly.pdbx_strand_id
1 'polypeptide(L)'
;KVVRKTAATFAPRASSAKNKNPAQPGTMLYTIFEVQAYISMLVGGILSFNLLFPSDHPDIWRLMGMWSVWMFTIPSLRARDCPGKEKEALNYLFLAVPLINVTLPLVWKSFAAVWSADVLAFFAMYTWKVFFIYFV
;
A
#
# COMPACT_ATOMS: atom_id res chain seq x y z
N LYS A 1 6.85 -14.45 11.93
CA LYS A 1 6.48 -15.71 11.22
C LYS A 1 4.99 -15.79 10.86
N VAL A 2 4.07 -15.48 11.78
CA VAL A 2 2.61 -15.51 11.52
C VAL A 2 2.19 -14.53 10.44
N VAL A 3 2.55 -13.24 10.57
CA VAL A 3 2.26 -12.18 9.59
C VAL A 3 2.64 -12.57 8.17
N ARG A 4 3.83 -13.14 7.98
CA ARG A 4 4.29 -13.64 6.68
C ARG A 4 3.39 -14.75 6.14
N LYS A 5 3.01 -15.73 6.97
CA LYS A 5 2.11 -16.82 6.56
C LYS A 5 0.74 -16.27 6.17
N THR A 6 0.14 -15.43 7.01
CA THR A 6 -1.16 -14.81 6.76
C THR A 6 -1.14 -13.97 5.48
N ALA A 7 -0.15 -13.09 5.33
CA ALA A 7 -0.01 -12.27 4.12
C ALA A 7 0.25 -13.11 2.87
N ALA A 8 0.97 -14.24 2.97
CA ALA A 8 1.18 -15.14 1.84
C ALA A 8 -0.10 -15.91 1.45
N THR A 9 -0.95 -16.26 2.41
CA THR A 9 -2.23 -16.94 2.15
C THR A 9 -3.19 -16.07 1.34
N PHE A 10 -3.27 -14.77 1.65
CA PHE A 10 -4.22 -13.85 1.02
C PHE A 10 -3.63 -13.09 -0.18
N ALA A 11 -2.36 -13.32 -0.49
CA ALA A 11 -1.71 -12.68 -1.62
C ALA A 11 -2.05 -13.36 -2.94
N PRO A 12 -2.22 -12.59 -4.04
CA PRO A 12 -2.23 -13.14 -5.38
C PRO A 12 -0.95 -13.94 -5.64
N ARG A 13 -1.11 -15.18 -6.11
CA ARG A 13 0.01 -16.08 -6.43
C ARG A 13 0.39 -15.86 -7.90
N ALA A 14 1.69 -15.84 -8.20
CA ALA A 14 2.16 -15.68 -9.57
C ALA A 14 1.71 -16.88 -10.44
N SER A 15 1.06 -16.60 -11.57
CA SER A 15 0.59 -17.62 -12.52
C SER A 15 1.67 -18.06 -13.53
N SER A 16 2.90 -17.56 -13.45
CA SER A 16 3.95 -17.89 -14.43
C SER A 16 4.48 -19.31 -14.24
N ALA A 17 4.61 -20.03 -15.37
CA ALA A 17 5.10 -21.42 -15.46
C ALA A 17 6.54 -21.64 -14.97
N LYS A 18 7.30 -20.56 -14.72
CA LYS A 18 8.60 -20.58 -14.03
C LYS A 18 8.37 -19.99 -12.63
N ASN A 19 8.80 -20.70 -11.59
CA ASN A 19 8.72 -20.33 -10.15
C ASN A 19 9.50 -19.03 -9.76
N LYS A 20 9.66 -18.06 -10.66
CA LYS A 20 10.33 -16.78 -10.40
C LYS A 20 9.39 -15.63 -10.78
N ASN A 21 9.30 -14.63 -9.92
CA ASN A 21 8.53 -13.42 -10.16
C ASN A 21 9.07 -12.67 -11.39
N PRO A 22 8.23 -12.27 -12.37
CA PRO A 22 8.68 -11.47 -13.51
C PRO A 22 9.07 -10.02 -13.16
N ALA A 23 8.59 -9.48 -12.03
CA ALA A 23 8.88 -8.12 -11.58
C ALA A 23 10.17 -8.07 -10.74
N GLN A 24 11.31 -8.40 -11.37
CA GLN A 24 12.65 -8.33 -10.78
C GLN A 24 13.26 -6.92 -10.90
N PRO A 25 14.17 -6.52 -9.99
CA PRO A 25 14.94 -5.29 -10.15
C PRO A 25 15.59 -5.20 -11.55
N GLY A 26 15.37 -4.08 -12.24
CA GLY A 26 15.85 -3.85 -13.60
C GLY A 26 14.89 -4.27 -14.73
N THR A 27 13.75 -4.91 -14.43
CA THR A 27 12.72 -5.17 -15.45
C THR A 27 11.73 -4.01 -15.56
N MET A 28 11.13 -3.84 -16.74
CA MET A 28 10.09 -2.82 -16.95
C MET A 28 8.90 -3.01 -16.01
N LEU A 29 8.52 -4.27 -15.74
CA LEU A 29 7.41 -4.58 -14.84
C LEU A 29 7.69 -4.15 -13.40
N TYR A 30 8.94 -4.26 -12.94
CA TYR A 30 9.35 -3.73 -11.65
C TYR A 30 9.15 -2.22 -11.60
N THR A 31 9.65 -1.48 -12.60
CA THR A 31 9.51 -0.02 -12.65
C THR A 31 8.05 0.42 -12.71
N ILE A 32 7.21 -0.27 -13.49
CA ILE A 32 5.77 0.04 -13.58
C ILE A 32 5.11 -0.08 -12.20
N PHE A 33 5.34 -1.18 -11.49
CA PHE A 33 4.74 -1.36 -10.17
C PHE A 33 5.25 -0.37 -9.12
N GLU A 34 6.50 0.06 -9.23
CA GLU A 34 7.05 1.08 -8.33
C GLU A 34 6.42 2.45 -8.60
N VAL A 35 6.41 2.87 -9.86
CA VAL A 35 5.84 4.15 -10.27
C VAL A 35 4.33 4.20 -10.00
N GLN A 36 3.59 3.15 -10.36
CA GLN A 36 2.16 3.04 -10.09
C GLN A 36 1.85 3.20 -8.60
N ALA A 37 2.66 2.61 -7.73
CA ALA A 37 2.43 2.67 -6.30
C ALA A 37 2.53 4.09 -5.73
N TYR A 38 3.57 4.84 -6.11
CA TYR A 38 3.77 6.20 -5.62
C TYR A 38 2.82 7.20 -6.28
N ILE A 39 2.54 7.05 -7.58
CA ILE A 39 1.54 7.88 -8.26
C ILE A 39 0.16 7.67 -7.65
N SER A 40 -0.25 6.42 -7.42
CA SER A 40 -1.56 6.14 -6.82
C SER A 40 -1.67 6.69 -5.39
N MET A 41 -0.62 6.59 -4.58
CA MET A 41 -0.59 7.21 -3.25
C MET A 41 -0.80 8.72 -3.34
N LEU A 42 -0.02 9.41 -4.19
CA LEU A 42 -0.07 10.86 -4.34
C LEU A 42 -1.42 11.35 -4.87
N VAL A 43 -1.87 10.80 -6.00
CA VAL A 43 -3.16 11.14 -6.62
C VAL A 43 -4.29 10.81 -5.64
N GLY A 44 -4.17 9.70 -4.93
CA GLY A 44 -5.15 9.33 -3.91
C GLY A 44 -5.29 10.36 -2.80
N GLY A 45 -4.18 10.93 -2.33
CA GLY A 45 -4.20 12.03 -1.36
C GLY A 45 -4.91 13.26 -1.91
N ILE A 46 -4.58 13.67 -3.13
CA ILE A 46 -5.24 14.81 -3.79
C ILE A 46 -6.77 14.59 -3.85
N LEU A 47 -7.22 13.38 -4.16
CA LEU A 47 -8.64 13.03 -4.18
C LEU A 47 -9.26 12.97 -2.77
N SER A 48 -8.59 12.37 -1.79
CA SER A 48 -9.08 12.27 -0.41
C SER A 48 -9.25 13.62 0.27
N PHE A 49 -8.34 14.56 -0.01
CA PHE A 49 -8.40 15.94 0.47
C PHE A 49 -9.31 16.83 -0.39
N ASN A 50 -10.06 16.26 -1.34
CA ASN A 50 -11.07 16.96 -2.13
C ASN A 50 -10.50 18.08 -3.00
N LEU A 51 -9.24 17.95 -3.47
CA LEU A 51 -8.52 19.03 -4.14
C LEU A 51 -8.74 19.09 -5.66
N LEU A 52 -9.06 17.95 -6.31
CA LEU A 52 -9.21 17.87 -7.78
C LEU A 52 -10.67 17.97 -8.24
N PHE A 53 -11.58 17.31 -7.53
CA PHE A 53 -13.01 17.31 -7.82
C PHE A 53 -13.80 17.63 -6.55
N PRO A 54 -13.87 18.91 -6.14
CA PRO A 54 -14.49 19.30 -4.89
C PRO A 54 -15.96 18.89 -4.82
N SER A 55 -16.30 18.13 -3.78
CA SER A 55 -17.65 17.62 -3.52
C SER A 55 -17.95 17.59 -2.02
N ASP A 56 -19.17 17.98 -1.65
CA ASP A 56 -19.66 17.95 -0.27
C ASP A 56 -20.30 16.61 0.12
N HIS A 57 -20.45 15.71 -0.85
CA HIS A 57 -21.04 14.39 -0.67
C HIS A 57 -19.96 13.29 -0.72
N PRO A 58 -20.23 12.08 -0.20
CA PRO A 58 -19.34 10.94 -0.38
C PRO A 58 -19.44 10.42 -1.82
N ASP A 59 -18.58 10.93 -2.71
CA ASP A 59 -18.49 10.50 -4.11
C ASP A 59 -17.41 9.42 -4.34
N ILE A 60 -17.46 8.83 -5.53
CA ILE A 60 -16.55 7.75 -5.93
C ILE A 60 -15.08 8.20 -5.98
N TRP A 61 -14.80 9.46 -6.32
CA TRP A 61 -13.42 9.95 -6.41
C TRP A 61 -12.78 10.01 -5.03
N ARG A 62 -13.52 10.50 -4.04
CA ARG A 62 -13.06 10.53 -2.63
C ARG A 62 -12.86 9.13 -2.06
N LEU A 63 -13.75 8.19 -2.40
CA LEU A 63 -13.61 6.79 -2.01
C LEU A 63 -12.38 6.13 -2.65
N MET A 64 -12.16 6.34 -3.95
CA MET A 64 -10.96 5.87 -4.65
C MET A 64 -9.68 6.49 -4.08
N GLY A 65 -9.74 7.77 -3.69
CA GLY A 65 -8.63 8.44 -3.05
C GLY A 65 -8.23 7.78 -1.74
N MET A 66 -9.21 7.53 -0.87
CA MET A 66 -8.99 6.93 0.44
C MET A 66 -8.37 5.54 0.33
N TRP A 67 -8.92 4.69 -0.54
CA TRP A 67 -8.44 3.32 -0.71
C TRP A 67 -7.16 3.20 -1.55
N SER A 68 -6.58 4.31 -2.00
CA SER A 68 -5.44 4.30 -2.91
C SER A 68 -4.24 3.52 -2.36
N VAL A 69 -3.91 3.74 -1.08
CA VAL A 69 -2.77 3.08 -0.42
C VAL A 69 -3.03 1.58 -0.24
N TRP A 70 -4.25 1.24 0.18
CA TRP A 70 -4.68 -0.15 0.39
C TRP A 70 -4.70 -0.95 -0.92
N MET A 71 -5.38 -0.44 -1.95
CA MET A 71 -5.70 -1.24 -3.15
C MET A 71 -4.65 -1.12 -4.25
N PHE A 72 -3.90 -0.02 -4.31
CA PHE A 72 -2.93 0.21 -5.39
C PHE A 72 -1.50 0.24 -4.87
N THR A 73 -1.20 1.06 -3.85
CA THR A 73 0.19 1.24 -3.41
C THR A 73 0.78 -0.05 -2.82
N ILE A 74 0.22 -0.58 -1.73
CA ILE A 74 0.79 -1.74 -1.04
C ILE A 74 0.83 -2.98 -1.95
N PRO A 75 -0.24 -3.36 -2.67
CA PRO A 75 -0.22 -4.53 -3.54
C PRO A 75 0.79 -4.37 -4.68
N SER A 76 0.92 -3.18 -5.27
CA SER A 76 1.87 -2.91 -6.35
C SER A 76 3.32 -3.03 -5.86
N LEU A 77 3.65 -2.41 -4.72
CA LEU A 77 5.00 -2.55 -4.14
C LEU A 77 5.30 -4.00 -3.77
N ARG A 78 4.30 -4.72 -3.26
CA ARG A 78 4.44 -6.12 -2.86
C ARG A 78 4.51 -7.09 -4.04
N ALA A 79 4.01 -6.72 -5.21
CA ALA A 79 4.08 -7.53 -6.43
C ALA A 79 5.51 -7.64 -6.98
N ARG A 80 6.38 -6.67 -6.67
CA ARG A 80 7.79 -6.68 -7.02
C ARG A 80 8.59 -7.67 -6.18
N ASP A 81 9.72 -8.12 -6.72
CA ASP A 81 10.76 -8.79 -5.94
C ASP A 81 11.58 -7.75 -5.19
N CYS A 82 11.19 -7.57 -3.93
CA CYS A 82 11.82 -6.65 -2.99
C CYS A 82 12.71 -7.40 -1.98
N PRO A 83 13.69 -6.71 -1.36
CA PRO A 83 14.52 -7.27 -0.30
C PRO A 83 13.68 -7.82 0.86
N GLY A 84 14.23 -8.79 1.59
CA GLY A 84 13.50 -9.49 2.67
C GLY A 84 12.91 -8.55 3.73
N LYS A 85 13.63 -7.47 4.11
CA LYS A 85 13.17 -6.47 5.07
C LYS A 85 11.99 -5.64 4.55
N GLU A 86 12.07 -5.17 3.30
CA GLU A 86 10.96 -4.45 2.65
C GLU A 86 9.74 -5.36 2.49
N LYS A 87 9.96 -6.61 2.08
CA LYS A 87 8.87 -7.60 1.98
C LYS A 87 8.20 -7.83 3.33
N GLU A 88 8.96 -7.83 4.43
CA GLU A 88 8.39 -7.94 5.77
C GLU A 88 7.54 -6.72 6.12
N ALA A 89 8.04 -5.50 5.88
CA ALA A 89 7.28 -4.26 6.09
C ALA A 89 5.95 -4.28 5.32
N LEU A 90 6.01 -4.62 4.03
CA LEU A 90 4.84 -4.73 3.17
C LEU A 90 3.86 -5.81 3.62
N ASN A 91 4.32 -6.92 4.21
CA ASN A 91 3.43 -7.94 4.75
C ASN A 91 2.69 -7.47 6.02
N TYR A 92 3.32 -6.66 6.87
CA TYR A 92 2.62 -6.01 7.99
C TYR A 92 1.58 -5.03 7.47
N LEU A 93 1.98 -4.17 6.54
CA LEU A 93 1.09 -3.16 5.94
C LEU A 93 -0.10 -3.78 5.22
N PHE A 94 0.11 -4.89 4.50
CA PHE A 94 -0.95 -5.63 3.81
C PHE A 94 -2.03 -6.15 4.77
N LEU A 95 -1.72 -6.38 6.05
CA LEU A 95 -2.70 -6.76 7.06
C LEU A 95 -3.23 -5.55 7.85
N ALA A 96 -2.36 -4.60 8.17
CA ALA A 96 -2.71 -3.44 9.00
C ALA A 96 -3.60 -2.43 8.27
N VAL A 97 -3.29 -2.10 7.02
CA VAL A 97 -4.04 -1.09 6.24
C VAL A 97 -5.51 -1.46 6.00
N PRO A 98 -5.87 -2.71 5.63
CA PRO A 98 -7.28 -3.12 5.60
C PRO A 98 -7.98 -2.92 6.95
N LEU A 99 -7.31 -3.24 8.06
CA LEU A 99 -7.88 -3.06 9.41
C LEU A 99 -8.10 -1.58 9.71
N ILE A 100 -7.15 -0.70 9.37
CA ILE A 100 -7.31 0.75 9.50
C ILE A 100 -8.50 1.23 8.66
N ASN A 101 -8.58 0.81 7.39
CA ASN A 101 -9.63 1.23 6.47
C ASN A 101 -11.03 0.75 6.85
N VAL A 102 -11.14 -0.36 7.59
CA VAL A 102 -12.43 -0.87 8.06
C VAL A 102 -12.79 -0.26 9.42
N THR A 103 -11.83 -0.09 10.33
CA THR A 103 -12.11 0.31 11.72
C THR A 103 -12.13 1.82 11.92
N LEU A 104 -11.25 2.58 11.26
CA LEU A 104 -11.16 4.03 11.46
C LEU A 104 -12.43 4.77 11.01
N PRO A 105 -13.09 4.46 9.88
CA PRO A 105 -14.33 5.12 9.49
C PRO A 105 -15.49 4.93 10.47
N LEU A 106 -15.45 3.91 11.33
CA LEU A 106 -16.49 3.68 12.34
C LEU A 106 -16.51 4.78 13.41
N VAL A 107 -15.34 5.35 13.71
CA VAL A 107 -15.19 6.44 14.70
C VAL A 107 -14.98 7.79 14.03
N TRP A 108 -14.28 7.84 12.89
CA TRP A 108 -13.91 9.06 12.18
C TRP A 108 -14.22 8.95 10.69
N LYS A 109 -15.40 9.41 10.30
CA LYS A 109 -15.94 9.38 8.92
C LYS A 109 -15.26 10.42 8.01
N SER A 110 -13.97 10.28 7.79
CA SER A 110 -13.16 11.21 6.97
C SER A 110 -12.25 10.46 6.01
N PHE A 111 -12.44 10.69 4.70
CA PHE A 111 -11.60 10.12 3.64
C PHE A 111 -10.12 10.53 3.80
N ALA A 112 -9.88 11.81 4.08
CA ALA A 112 -8.53 12.34 4.30
C ALA A 112 -7.87 11.74 5.55
N ALA A 113 -8.64 11.51 6.62
CA ALA A 113 -8.09 10.91 7.85
C ALA A 113 -7.62 9.47 7.60
N VAL A 114 -8.42 8.67 6.88
CA VAL A 114 -8.06 7.28 6.55
C VAL A 114 -6.85 7.23 5.62
N TRP A 115 -6.83 8.01 4.55
CA TRP A 115 -5.65 8.08 3.67
C TRP A 115 -4.40 8.52 4.44
N SER A 116 -4.53 9.53 5.31
CA SER A 116 -3.40 10.02 6.11
C SER A 116 -2.90 8.95 7.09
N ALA A 117 -3.81 8.21 7.72
CA ALA A 117 -3.46 7.10 8.61
C ALA A 117 -2.72 6.00 7.86
N ASP A 118 -3.14 5.67 6.63
CA ASP A 118 -2.46 4.68 5.79
C ASP A 118 -1.05 5.14 5.38
N VAL A 119 -0.90 6.40 5.00
CA VAL A 119 0.40 6.99 4.65
C VAL A 119 1.33 7.02 5.86
N LEU A 120 0.83 7.42 7.04
CA LEU A 120 1.60 7.39 8.27
C LEU A 120 2.00 5.95 8.64
N ALA A 121 1.08 4.99 8.53
CA ALA A 121 1.38 3.58 8.76
C ALA A 121 2.45 3.07 7.79
N PHE A 122 2.33 3.41 6.50
CA PHE A 122 3.29 3.08 5.46
C PHE A 122 4.70 3.55 5.83
N PHE A 123 4.87 4.84 6.10
CA PHE A 123 6.16 5.41 6.46
C PHE A 123 6.67 4.90 7.81
N ALA A 124 5.82 4.73 8.81
CA ALA A 124 6.20 4.16 10.11
C ALA A 124 6.75 2.74 9.96
N MET A 125 6.11 1.90 9.14
CA MET A 125 6.58 0.53 8.90
C MET A 125 7.87 0.48 8.08
N TYR A 126 7.99 1.31 7.06
CA TYR A 126 9.23 1.41 6.26
C TYR A 126 10.39 1.96 7.09
N THR A 127 10.17 2.99 7.91
CA THR A 127 11.21 3.52 8.79
C THR A 127 11.64 2.49 9.84
N TRP A 128 10.70 1.78 10.45
CA TRP A 128 11.03 0.76 11.44
C TRP A 128 11.78 -0.46 10.85
N LYS A 129 11.32 -0.99 9.71
CA LYS A 129 11.86 -2.24 9.16
C LYS A 129 13.00 -2.06 8.17
N VAL A 130 13.03 -0.93 7.45
CA VAL A 130 14.04 -0.62 6.44
C VAL A 130 15.07 0.33 7.04
N PHE A 131 14.67 1.54 7.47
CA PHE A 131 15.62 2.59 7.86
C PHE A 131 16.38 2.31 9.17
N PHE A 132 15.69 1.92 10.25
CA PHE A 132 16.29 1.76 11.58
C PHE A 132 17.34 0.64 11.67
N ILE A 133 17.38 -0.28 10.69
CA ILE A 133 18.30 -1.44 10.66
C ILE A 133 19.37 -1.30 9.56
N TYR A 134 19.49 -0.14 8.92
CA TYR A 134 20.68 0.19 8.11
C TYR A 134 21.65 1.11 8.87
N PHE A 135 21.19 1.73 9.96
CA PHE A 135 21.97 2.63 10.83
C PHE A 135 22.31 2.03 12.20
N VAL A 136 22.02 0.74 12.41
CA VAL A 136 22.45 -0.10 13.54
C VAL A 136 23.01 -1.39 12.96
#